data_AF-A0A6I1DW36-F1
#
_entry.id   AF-A0A6I1DW36-F1
#
_cell.length_a   1.000
_cell.length_b   1.000
_cell.length_c   1.000
_cell.angle_alpha   90.00
_cell.angle_beta   90.00
_cell.angle_gamma   90.00
#
_symmetry.space_group_name_H-M   'P 1'
#
loop_
_entity.id
_entity.type
_entity.pdbx_description
1 polymer ?
#
loop_
_entity_poly.entity_id
_entity_poly.type
_entity_poly.pdbx_seq_one_letter_code
_entity_poly.pdbx_strand_id
1 'polypeptide(L)'
;LHGVPFGKVCDPVGAGVERCMAIWPFAEKEGRLREWLRAAAVGIWSQGINAASDNGLKFLVENAGLDWNRARRWLDDDSWRDLAEDNRNAMMEAGSWGVPSFMTQDDMVWGQDRFAIIEHSLLASQA
;
A
#
# COMPACT_ATOMS: atom_id res chain seq x y z
N LEU A 1 -16.48 16.21 2.88
CA LEU A 1 -15.84 14.87 2.72
C LEU A 1 -14.83 14.97 1.60
N HIS A 2 -13.57 14.60 1.87
CA HIS A 2 -12.33 15.02 1.18
C HIS A 2 -12.11 14.50 -0.27
N GLY A 3 -13.16 14.27 -1.07
CA GLY A 3 -13.03 13.77 -2.46
C GLY A 3 -12.50 12.34 -2.59
N VAL A 4 -12.38 11.61 -1.48
CA VAL A 4 -12.00 10.19 -1.44
C VAL A 4 -13.23 9.35 -1.79
N PRO A 5 -13.18 8.49 -2.83
CA PRO A 5 -14.35 7.76 -3.31
C PRO A 5 -14.64 6.52 -2.46
N PHE A 6 -14.71 6.62 -1.13
CA PHE A 6 -15.01 5.47 -0.27
C PHE A 6 -16.41 4.90 -0.57
N GLY A 7 -16.54 3.57 -0.66
CA GLY A 7 -17.73 2.95 -1.22
C GLY A 7 -17.92 1.49 -0.84
N LYS A 8 -18.26 0.65 -1.83
CA LYS A 8 -18.41 -0.79 -1.61
C LYS A 8 -17.03 -1.37 -1.29
N VAL A 9 -16.93 -2.09 -0.18
CA VAL A 9 -15.67 -2.69 0.28
C VAL A 9 -15.70 -4.20 0.08
N CYS A 10 -14.58 -4.75 -0.39
CA CYS A 10 -14.26 -6.17 -0.25
C CYS A 10 -12.95 -6.27 0.52
N ASP A 11 -13.03 -6.60 1.81
CA ASP A 11 -11.87 -6.64 2.71
C ASP A 11 -10.80 -7.59 2.16
N PRO A 12 -9.54 -7.13 1.97
CA PRO A 12 -8.48 -7.96 1.41
C PRO A 12 -7.81 -8.87 2.45
N VAL A 13 -8.16 -8.81 3.74
CA VAL A 13 -7.50 -9.61 4.80
C VAL A 13 -7.36 -11.08 4.40
N GLY A 14 -6.17 -11.65 4.65
CA GLY A 14 -5.78 -12.98 4.19
C GLY A 14 -5.19 -12.94 2.78
N ALA A 15 -5.66 -13.83 1.89
CA ALA A 15 -5.07 -14.00 0.57
C ALA A 15 -5.09 -12.72 -0.30
N GLY A 16 -6.07 -11.83 -0.11
CA GLY A 16 -6.16 -10.60 -0.90
C GLY A 16 -4.98 -9.66 -0.65
N VAL A 17 -4.62 -9.42 0.61
CA VAL A 17 -3.51 -8.55 0.99
C VAL A 17 -2.17 -9.19 0.65
N GLU A 18 -2.01 -10.50 0.87
CA GLU A 18 -0.77 -11.20 0.47
C GLU A 18 -0.53 -11.12 -1.04
N ARG A 19 -1.57 -11.33 -1.85
CA ARG A 19 -1.48 -11.17 -3.31
C ARG A 19 -1.19 -9.73 -3.72
N CYS A 20 -1.74 -8.74 -3.01
CA CYS A 20 -1.42 -7.35 -3.28
C CYS A 20 0.05 -7.02 -2.96
N MET A 21 0.59 -7.58 -1.87
CA MET A 21 1.99 -7.43 -1.48
C MET A 21 2.93 -8.15 -2.46
N ALA A 22 2.55 -9.33 -2.97
CA ALA A 22 3.33 -10.04 -3.99
C ALA A 22 3.49 -9.26 -5.30
N ILE A 23 2.52 -8.41 -5.66
CA ILE A 23 2.61 -7.53 -6.84
C ILE A 23 3.47 -6.28 -6.59
N TRP A 24 3.71 -5.87 -5.33
CA TRP A 24 4.45 -4.65 -5.02
C TRP A 24 5.85 -4.60 -5.67
N PRO A 25 6.74 -5.61 -5.50
CA PRO A 25 8.06 -5.58 -6.13
C PRO A 25 8.01 -5.48 -7.65
N PHE A 26 7.02 -6.13 -8.28
CA PHE A 26 6.81 -6.01 -9.72
C PHE A 26 6.38 -4.59 -10.13
N ALA A 27 5.41 -4.01 -9.42
CA ALA A 27 4.94 -2.66 -9.70
C ALA A 27 6.05 -1.61 -9.53
N GLU A 28 6.92 -1.80 -8.54
CA GLU A 28 8.11 -0.98 -8.34
C GLU A 28 9.10 -1.13 -9.49
N LYS A 29 9.42 -2.37 -9.89
CA LYS A 29 10.31 -2.66 -11.03
C LYS A 29 9.82 -2.06 -12.35
N GLU A 30 8.51 -1.99 -12.55
CA GLU A 30 7.89 -1.37 -13.74
C GLU A 30 7.73 0.16 -13.61
N GLY A 31 8.16 0.76 -12.50
CA GLY A 31 8.04 2.20 -12.26
C GLY A 31 6.62 2.70 -12.04
N ARG A 32 5.69 1.81 -11.63
CA ARG A 32 4.25 2.09 -11.51
C ARG A 32 3.68 1.82 -10.11
N LEU A 33 4.53 1.83 -9.09
CA LEU A 33 4.13 1.53 -7.72
C LEU A 33 2.99 2.43 -7.23
N ARG A 34 3.04 3.74 -7.52
CA ARG A 34 1.99 4.67 -7.10
C ARG A 34 0.65 4.35 -7.73
N GLU A 35 0.63 4.03 -9.02
CA GLU A 35 -0.58 3.63 -9.74
C GLU A 35 -1.11 2.28 -9.27
N TRP A 36 -0.23 1.35 -8.94
CA TRP A 36 -0.59 0.08 -8.32
C TRP A 36 -1.29 0.28 -6.97
N LEU A 37 -0.65 0.99 -6.04
CA LEU A 37 -1.23 1.26 -4.71
C LEU A 37 -2.56 1.99 -4.82
N ARG A 38 -2.68 2.96 -5.75
CA ARG A 38 -3.93 3.68 -6.00
C ARG A 38 -5.02 2.76 -6.58
N ALA A 39 -4.70 1.97 -7.61
CA ALA A 39 -5.66 1.07 -8.25
C ALA A 39 -6.16 0.02 -7.27
N ALA A 40 -5.25 -0.59 -6.49
CA ALA A 40 -5.61 -1.53 -5.44
C ALA A 40 -6.48 -0.88 -4.36
N ALA A 41 -6.08 0.28 -3.82
CA ALA A 41 -6.84 0.96 -2.78
C ALA A 41 -8.25 1.37 -3.25
N VAL A 42 -8.36 1.95 -4.45
CA VAL A 42 -9.67 2.29 -5.03
C VAL A 42 -10.49 1.03 -5.30
N GLY A 43 -9.91 0.01 -5.92
CA GLY A 43 -10.62 -1.22 -6.22
C GLY A 43 -11.19 -1.91 -4.97
N ILE A 44 -10.39 -1.99 -3.91
CA ILE A 44 -10.73 -2.64 -2.64
C ILE A 44 -11.74 -1.80 -1.83
N TRP A 45 -11.46 -0.52 -1.61
CA TRP A 45 -12.19 0.33 -0.65
C TRP A 45 -13.29 1.21 -1.27
N SER A 46 -13.43 1.20 -2.60
CA SER A 46 -14.48 1.94 -3.33
C SER A 46 -15.38 1.02 -4.16
N GLN A 47 -14.78 0.09 -4.90
CA GLN A 47 -15.46 -0.68 -5.95
C GLN A 47 -15.82 -2.11 -5.52
N GLY A 48 -15.32 -2.58 -4.38
CA GLY A 48 -15.58 -3.90 -3.84
C GLY A 48 -14.96 -5.02 -4.68
N ILE A 49 -13.80 -4.77 -5.29
CA ILE A 49 -13.06 -5.75 -6.07
C ILE A 49 -12.37 -6.76 -5.15
N ASN A 50 -12.60 -8.04 -5.40
CA ASN A 50 -11.98 -9.13 -4.64
C ASN A 50 -10.54 -9.39 -5.11
N ALA A 51 -9.56 -8.82 -4.41
CA ALA A 51 -8.13 -9.00 -4.67
C ALA A 51 -7.64 -10.45 -4.46
N ALA A 52 -8.38 -11.28 -3.71
CA ALA A 52 -8.04 -12.69 -3.53
C ALA A 52 -8.33 -13.54 -4.78
N SER A 53 -9.09 -13.01 -5.75
CA SER A 53 -9.41 -13.70 -7.00
C SER A 53 -8.48 -13.29 -8.14
N ASP A 54 -8.23 -14.19 -9.11
CA ASP A 54 -7.47 -13.86 -10.32
C ASP A 54 -8.15 -12.76 -11.15
N ASN A 55 -9.47 -12.84 -11.32
CA ASN A 55 -10.21 -11.84 -12.10
C ASN A 55 -10.15 -10.45 -11.44
N GLY A 56 -10.33 -10.38 -10.12
CA GLY A 56 -10.24 -9.13 -9.39
C GLY A 56 -8.82 -8.57 -9.41
N LEU A 57 -7.82 -9.40 -9.10
CA LEU A 57 -6.42 -8.96 -9.11
C LEU A 57 -5.97 -8.51 -10.51
N LYS A 58 -6.33 -9.25 -11.56
CA LYS A 58 -6.09 -8.86 -12.95
C LYS A 58 -6.65 -7.48 -13.25
N PHE A 59 -7.90 -7.20 -12.87
CA PHE A 59 -8.51 -5.90 -13.07
C PHE A 59 -7.75 -4.78 -12.36
N LEU A 60 -7.28 -5.01 -11.12
CA LEU A 60 -6.47 -4.02 -10.38
C LEU A 60 -5.13 -3.76 -11.08
N VAL A 61 -4.45 -4.82 -11.52
CA VAL A 61 -3.15 -4.76 -12.21
C VAL A 61 -3.28 -4.00 -13.54
N GLU A 62 -4.29 -4.33 -14.35
CA GLU A 62 -4.52 -3.67 -15.63
C GLU A 62 -4.96 -2.20 -15.46
N ASN A 63 -5.72 -1.87 -14.42
CA ASN A 63 -6.06 -0.48 -14.10
C ASN A 63 -4.87 0.32 -13.58
N ALA A 64 -3.92 -0.35 -12.93
CA ALA A 64 -2.61 0.23 -12.64
C ALA A 64 -1.74 0.34 -13.89
N GLY A 65 -2.23 -0.07 -15.08
CA GLY A 65 -1.57 -0.20 -16.38
C GLY A 65 -0.28 -1.02 -16.32
N LEU A 66 -0.32 -2.09 -15.53
CA LEU A 66 0.67 -3.15 -15.51
C LEU A 66 0.18 -4.32 -16.39
N ASP A 67 1.10 -5.13 -16.89
CA ASP A 67 0.76 -6.34 -17.66
C ASP A 67 0.44 -7.50 -16.72
N TRP A 68 -0.80 -8.01 -16.78
CA TRP A 68 -1.24 -9.13 -15.96
C TRP A 68 -0.43 -10.42 -16.15
N ASN A 69 -0.08 -10.77 -17.39
CA ASN A 69 0.67 -12.00 -17.67
C ASN A 69 2.08 -11.94 -17.08
N ARG A 70 2.66 -10.75 -17.00
CA ARG A 70 3.95 -10.51 -16.33
C ARG A 70 3.78 -10.48 -14.82
N ALA A 71 2.77 -9.75 -14.31
CA ALA A 71 2.49 -9.57 -12.89
C ALA A 71 2.21 -10.90 -12.17
N ARG A 72 1.35 -11.75 -12.74
CA ARG A 72 0.94 -13.01 -12.11
C ARG A 72 2.10 -13.97 -11.81
N ARG A 73 3.24 -13.83 -12.50
CA ARG A 73 4.44 -14.64 -12.26
C ARG A 73 5.14 -14.32 -10.94
N TRP A 74 4.79 -13.20 -10.31
CA TRP A 74 5.30 -12.78 -9.01
C TRP A 74 4.44 -13.28 -7.84
N LEU A 75 3.28 -13.90 -8.11
CA LEU A 75 2.39 -14.38 -7.06
C LEU A 75 2.98 -15.55 -6.26
N ASP A 76 3.93 -16.28 -6.85
CA ASP A 76 4.67 -17.38 -6.20
C ASP A 76 6.02 -16.91 -5.63
N ASP A 77 6.33 -15.60 -5.72
CA ASP A 77 7.55 -15.01 -5.17
C ASP A 77 7.26 -14.45 -3.78
N ASP A 78 7.84 -15.04 -2.74
CA ASP A 78 7.67 -14.63 -1.35
C ASP A 78 8.67 -13.55 -0.88
N SER A 79 9.56 -13.05 -1.74
CA SER A 79 10.57 -12.05 -1.35
C SER A 79 10.01 -10.74 -0.81
N TRP A 80 8.75 -10.41 -1.12
CA TRP A 80 8.05 -9.26 -0.53
C TRP A 80 7.87 -9.39 1.00
N ARG A 81 7.89 -10.61 1.54
CA ARG A 81 7.68 -10.86 2.98
C ARG A 81 8.82 -10.29 3.80
N ASP A 82 10.06 -10.49 3.35
CA ASP A 82 11.24 -9.96 4.04
C ASP A 82 11.20 -8.42 4.06
N LEU A 83 10.88 -7.80 2.92
CA LEU A 83 10.74 -6.34 2.82
C LEU A 83 9.58 -5.80 3.68
N ALA A 84 8.46 -6.52 3.75
CA ALA A 84 7.33 -6.17 4.60
C ALA A 84 7.68 -6.27 6.09
N GLU A 85 8.44 -7.29 6.46
CA GLU A 85 8.89 -7.52 7.83
C GLU A 85 9.94 -6.49 8.27
N ASP A 86 10.88 -6.12 7.40
CA ASP A 86 11.83 -5.03 7.65
C ASP A 86 11.11 -3.71 7.91
N ASN A 87 10.10 -3.36 7.09
CA ASN A 87 9.27 -2.18 7.31
C ASN A 87 8.48 -2.24 8.62
N ARG A 88 7.97 -3.43 8.97
CA ARG A 88 7.26 -3.65 10.24
C ARG A 88 8.21 -3.46 11.42
N ASN A 89 9.43 -4.00 11.36
CA ASN A 89 10.44 -3.84 12.40
C ASN A 89 10.86 -2.39 12.56
N ALA A 90 11.13 -1.67 11.46
CA ALA A 90 11.44 -0.24 11.49
C ALA A 90 10.30 0.58 12.15
N MET A 91 9.03 0.26 11.87
CA MET A 91 7.88 0.91 12.52
C MET A 91 7.85 0.65 14.04
N MET A 92 8.12 -0.58 14.46
CA MET A 92 8.15 -0.97 15.87
C MET A 92 9.33 -0.34 16.63
N GLU A 93 10.52 -0.31 16.01
CA GLU A 93 11.72 0.31 16.58
C GLU A 93 11.55 1.83 16.76
N ALA A 94 10.83 2.47 15.85
CA ALA A 94 10.46 3.88 15.96
C ALA A 94 9.32 4.15 16.97
N GLY A 95 8.87 3.13 17.71
CA GLY A 95 7.88 3.28 18.78
C GLY A 95 6.42 3.31 18.33
N SER A 96 6.14 2.99 17.06
CA SER A 96 4.78 2.80 16.56
C SER A 96 4.40 1.32 16.53
N TRP A 97 3.13 1.02 16.26
CA TRP A 97 2.63 -0.35 16.19
C TRP A 97 1.59 -0.57 15.08
N GLY A 98 1.16 0.50 14.39
CA GLY A 98 0.03 0.44 13.48
C GLY A 98 0.18 1.35 12.27
N VAL A 99 -0.77 1.26 11.36
CA VAL A 99 -0.78 2.02 10.10
C VAL A 99 -1.94 3.01 10.03
N PRO A 100 -1.82 4.09 9.23
CA PRO A 100 -0.57 4.55 8.62
C PRO A 100 0.39 5.15 9.67
N SER A 101 1.67 4.85 9.51
CA SER A 101 2.78 5.44 10.27
C SER A 101 3.67 6.23 9.33
N PHE A 102 4.13 7.39 9.78
CA PHE A 102 5.00 8.28 9.03
C PHE A 102 6.23 8.58 9.88
N MET A 103 7.41 8.34 9.32
CA MET A 103 8.69 8.74 9.90
C MET A 103 9.23 9.94 9.13
N THR A 104 9.47 11.06 9.80
CA THR A 104 10.11 12.25 9.21
C THR A 104 11.30 12.65 10.05
N GLN A 105 12.52 12.46 9.52
CA GLN A 105 13.77 12.64 10.27
C GLN A 105 13.76 11.81 11.57
N ASP A 106 13.57 12.45 12.72
CA ASP A 106 13.51 11.81 14.05
C ASP A 106 12.08 11.67 14.60
N ASP A 107 11.07 12.21 13.90
CA ASP A 107 9.68 12.21 14.36
C ASP A 107 8.89 11.03 13.78
N MET A 108 8.39 10.17 14.68
CA MET A 108 7.42 9.12 14.36
C MET A 108 5.99 9.59 14.68
N VAL A 109 5.13 9.56 13.67
CA VAL A 109 3.72 9.93 13.77
C VAL A 109 2.82 8.80 13.28
N TRP A 110 1.91 8.35 14.16
CA TRP A 110 0.89 7.35 13.83
C TRP A 110 -0.50 8.00 13.68
N GLY A 111 -1.19 7.68 12.58
CA GLY A 111 -2.57 8.12 12.30
C GLY A 111 -2.70 9.06 11.10
N GLN A 112 -3.79 8.88 10.33
CA GLN A 112 -4.09 9.70 9.14
C GLN A 112 -4.54 11.14 9.47
N ASP A 113 -4.99 11.37 10.71
CA ASP A 113 -5.52 12.64 11.23
C ASP A 113 -4.42 13.59 11.72
N ARG A 114 -3.15 13.22 11.54
CA ARG A 114 -1.98 13.93 12.10
C ARG A 114 -1.12 14.67 11.09
N PHE A 115 -1.61 14.90 9.87
CA PHE A 115 -0.84 15.61 8.84
C PHE A 115 -0.37 17.00 9.28
N ALA A 116 -1.12 17.72 10.12
CA ALA A 116 -0.69 19.02 10.65
C ALA A 116 0.58 18.91 11.54
N ILE A 117 0.75 17.80 12.28
CA ILE A 117 1.95 17.55 13.09
C ILE A 117 3.14 17.29 12.16
N ILE A 118 2.92 16.49 11.11
CA ILE A 118 3.94 16.18 10.10
C ILE A 118 4.40 17.47 9.39
N GLU A 119 3.45 18.31 8.93
CA GLU A 119 3.76 19.60 8.31
C GLU A 119 4.59 20.49 9.25
N HIS A 120 4.19 20.59 10.51
CA HIS A 120 4.91 21.39 11.50
C HIS A 120 6.35 20.90 11.71
N SER A 121 6.56 19.60 11.88
CA SER A 121 7.89 18.98 12.02
C SER A 121 8.78 19.25 10.80
N LEU A 122 8.24 19.09 9.59
CA LEU A 122 8.99 19.32 8.35
C LEU A 122 9.37 20.79 8.15
N LEU A 123 8.54 21.74 8.60
CA LEU A 123 8.86 23.17 8.54
C LEU A 123 9.89 23.57 9.61
N ALA A 124 9.78 23.03 10.81
CA ALA A 124 10.71 23.31 11.91
C ALA A 124 12.13 22.80 11.62
N SER A 125 12.26 21.67 10.93
CA SER A 125 13.56 21.08 10.58
C SER A 125 14.29 21.74 9.41
N GLN A 126 13.66 22.69 8.71
CA GLN A 126 14.28 23.48 7.64
C GLN A 126 14.83 24.84 8.13
N ALA A 127 14.56 25.20 9.39
CA ALA A 127 14.99 26.44 10.03
C ALA A 127 16.33 26.26 10.78
#